data_AF-A0A5Q8CDW5-F1
#
_entry.id   AF-A0A5Q8CDW5-F1
#
_cell.length_a   1.000
_cell.length_b   1.000
_cell.length_c   1.000
_cell.angle_alpha   90.00
_cell.angle_beta   90.00
_cell.angle_gamma   90.00
#
_symmetry.space_group_name_H-M   'P 1'
#
loop_
_entity.id
_entity.type
_entity.pdbx_description
1 polymer ?
#
loop_
_entity_poly.entity_id
_entity_poly.type
_entity_poly.pdbx_seq_one_letter_code
_entity_poly.pdbx_strand_id
1 'polypeptide(L)'
;MGEVVQFVPRARPNELAEIIAWIKPASDWRTGQMQIALAYHFYMTADYRRILASGAHGKESTEALASSAATKRAFNVWRVECLKQIFIPADCVRHLRWKQAWLRQHGGSTPETALALARDEAALADRLQAVARQQAGRKASRKAVRA
;
A
#
# COMPACT_ATOMS: atom_id res chain seq x y z
N MET A 1 -33.71 32.41 14.18
CA MET A 1 -32.33 32.04 13.79
C MET A 1 -31.99 30.75 14.51
N GLY A 2 -31.69 29.67 13.79
CA GLY A 2 -31.39 28.37 14.40
C GLY A 2 -30.01 28.39 15.05
N GLU A 3 -29.92 27.94 16.30
CA GLU A 3 -28.67 27.83 17.04
C GLU A 3 -27.76 26.83 16.33
N VAL A 4 -26.61 27.30 15.83
CA VAL A 4 -25.62 26.43 15.21
C VAL A 4 -24.85 25.75 16.33
N VAL A 5 -25.29 24.56 16.73
CA VAL A 5 -24.56 23.71 17.65
C VAL A 5 -23.27 23.28 16.96
N GLN A 6 -22.14 23.80 17.43
CA GLN A 6 -20.83 23.38 16.95
C GLN A 6 -20.67 21.87 17.24
N PHE A 7 -20.55 21.07 16.18
CA PHE A 7 -20.22 19.66 16.34
C PHE A 7 -18.81 19.57 16.93
N VAL A 8 -18.72 19.28 18.23
CA VAL A 8 -17.47 18.96 18.90
C VAL A 8 -17.34 17.44 18.88
N PRO A 9 -16.47 16.86 18.03
CA PRO A 9 -16.24 15.42 18.05
C PRO A 9 -15.74 15.05 19.44
N ARG A 10 -16.40 14.10 20.11
CA ARG A 10 -15.85 13.52 21.34
C ARG A 10 -14.44 13.02 21.06
N ALA A 11 -13.51 13.25 21.98
CA ALA A 11 -12.18 12.67 21.92
C ALA A 11 -12.33 11.15 21.84
N ARG A 12 -12.09 10.59 20.65
CA ARG A 12 -12.11 9.15 20.45
C ARG A 12 -10.82 8.55 21.02
N PRO A 13 -10.86 7.30 21.52
CA PRO A 13 -9.63 6.52 21.67
C PRO A 13 -8.82 6.57 20.37
N ASN A 14 -7.50 6.39 20.48
CA ASN A 14 -6.57 6.58 19.37
C ASN A 14 -7.00 5.77 18.13
N GLU A 15 -7.77 6.39 17.22
CA GLU A 15 -8.40 5.73 16.07
C GLU A 15 -7.34 4.94 15.28
N LEU A 16 -6.16 5.54 15.15
CA LEU A 16 -5.00 4.92 14.49
C LEU A 16 -4.58 3.60 15.15
N ALA A 17 -4.60 3.50 16.48
CA ALA A 17 -4.26 2.26 17.18
C ALA A 17 -5.30 1.17 16.96
N GLU A 18 -6.59 1.51 16.93
CA GLU A 18 -7.67 0.55 16.63
C GLU A 18 -7.54 0.01 15.20
N ILE A 19 -7.25 0.88 14.24
CA ILE A 19 -7.04 0.49 12.84
C ILE A 19 -5.79 -0.39 12.69
N ILE A 20 -4.67 -0.01 13.33
CA ILE A 20 -3.47 -0.84 13.33
C ILE A 20 -3.76 -2.21 13.94
N ALA A 21 -4.52 -2.29 15.03
CA ALA A 21 -4.90 -3.55 15.65
C ALA A 21 -5.77 -4.43 14.73
N TRP A 22 -6.53 -3.83 13.82
CA TRP A 22 -7.33 -4.54 12.83
C TRP A 22 -6.54 -5.03 11.61
N ILE A 23 -5.44 -4.35 11.26
CA ILE A 23 -4.63 -4.69 10.08
C ILE A 23 -3.71 -5.88 10.41
N LYS A 24 -4.25 -7.09 10.22
CA LYS A 24 -3.46 -8.35 10.21
C LYS A 24 -2.53 -8.39 8.99
N PRO A 25 -1.40 -9.13 9.03
CA PRO A 25 -0.60 -9.37 7.82
C PRO A 25 -1.49 -9.88 6.68
N ALA A 26 -1.40 -9.23 5.52
CA ALA A 26 -2.19 -9.63 4.37
C ALA A 26 -1.80 -11.04 3.89
N SER A 27 -2.80 -11.88 3.64
CA SER A 27 -2.66 -13.22 3.09
C SER A 27 -2.36 -13.23 1.59
N ASP A 28 -2.77 -12.18 0.88
CA ASP A 28 -2.75 -12.11 -0.58
C ASP A 28 -2.64 -10.66 -1.07
N TRP A 29 -2.40 -10.52 -2.37
CA TRP A 29 -2.17 -9.23 -3.00
C TRP A 29 -3.36 -8.27 -2.85
N ARG A 30 -4.58 -8.78 -3.04
CA ARG A 30 -5.81 -7.96 -3.04
C ARG A 30 -6.08 -7.42 -1.63
N THR A 31 -5.99 -8.28 -0.63
CA THR A 31 -6.16 -7.90 0.78
C THR A 31 -5.15 -6.83 1.17
N GLY A 32 -3.88 -6.99 0.80
CA GLY A 32 -2.87 -5.99 1.11
C GLY A 32 -3.04 -4.66 0.36
N GLN A 33 -3.56 -4.65 -0.87
CA GLN A 33 -3.96 -3.40 -1.55
C GLN A 33 -5.09 -2.67 -0.81
N MET A 34 -6.06 -3.41 -0.27
CA MET A 34 -7.13 -2.81 0.55
C MET A 34 -6.57 -2.20 1.84
N GLN A 35 -5.63 -2.88 2.49
CA GLN A 35 -4.96 -2.37 3.70
C GLN A 35 -4.15 -1.10 3.42
N ILE A 36 -3.40 -1.06 2.30
CA ILE A 36 -2.70 0.16 1.83
C ILE A 36 -3.70 1.29 1.62
N ALA A 37 -4.80 1.03 0.91
CA ALA A 37 -5.80 2.04 0.62
C ALA A 37 -6.43 2.58 1.91
N LEU A 38 -6.76 1.69 2.86
CA LEU A 38 -7.30 2.08 4.15
C LEU A 38 -6.31 2.98 4.93
N ALA A 39 -5.05 2.56 5.05
CA ALA A 39 -4.02 3.34 5.72
C ALA A 39 -3.77 4.70 5.04
N TYR A 40 -3.85 4.75 3.71
CA TYR A 40 -3.74 6.00 2.94
C TYR A 40 -4.87 6.98 3.26
N HIS A 41 -6.11 6.51 3.31
CA HIS A 41 -7.26 7.37 3.66
C HIS A 41 -7.12 7.95 5.08
N PHE A 42 -6.58 7.17 6.02
CA PHE A 42 -6.30 7.68 7.37
C PHE A 42 -5.19 8.72 7.38
N TYR A 43 -4.11 8.50 6.63
CA TYR A 43 -3.08 9.50 6.44
C TYR A 43 -3.65 10.81 5.87
N MET A 44 -4.44 10.74 4.80
CA MET A 44 -5.09 11.91 4.20
C MET A 44 -6.00 12.64 5.19
N THR A 45 -6.80 11.90 5.95
CA THR A 45 -7.69 12.49 6.96
C THR A 45 -6.90 13.20 8.07
N ALA A 46 -5.80 12.59 8.53
CA ALA A 46 -4.91 13.22 9.51
C ALA A 46 -4.27 14.49 8.94
N ASP A 47 -3.86 14.47 7.67
CA ASP A 47 -3.28 15.64 7.01
C ASP A 47 -4.28 16.79 6.87
N TYR A 48 -5.54 16.51 6.53
CA TYR A 48 -6.59 17.54 6.53
C TYR A 48 -6.83 18.12 7.92
N ARG A 49 -6.86 17.28 8.96
CA ARG A 49 -6.95 17.76 10.36
C ARG A 49 -5.77 18.68 10.69
N ARG A 50 -4.55 18.35 10.27
CA ARG A 50 -3.36 19.20 10.44
C ARG A 50 -3.49 20.55 9.73
N ILE A 51 -3.99 20.56 8.48
CA ILE A 51 -4.20 21.80 7.70
C ILE A 51 -5.23 22.68 8.40
N LEU A 52 -6.36 22.12 8.81
CA LEU A 52 -7.43 22.84 9.51
C LEU A 52 -6.96 23.40 10.86
N ALA A 53 -6.27 22.60 11.67
CA ALA A 53 -5.74 23.04 12.96
C ALA A 53 -4.71 24.16 12.79
N SER A 54 -3.83 24.04 11.78
CA SER A 54 -2.84 25.07 11.46
C SER A 54 -3.51 26.38 11.00
N GLY A 55 -4.61 26.30 10.25
CA GLY A 55 -5.38 27.46 9.80
C GLY A 55 -6.16 28.15 10.92
N ALA A 56 -6.73 27.37 11.85
CA ALA A 56 -7.56 27.90 12.94
C ALA A 56 -6.75 28.42 14.14
N HIS A 57 -5.64 27.77 14.49
CA HIS A 57 -4.90 28.03 15.73
C HIS A 57 -3.48 28.57 15.49
N GLY A 58 -3.01 28.60 14.24
CA GLY A 58 -1.62 28.93 13.90
C GLY A 58 -0.71 27.70 13.97
N LYS A 59 0.37 27.70 13.18
CA LYS A 59 1.24 26.53 12.95
C LYS A 59 1.99 26.06 14.20
N GLU A 60 2.32 26.98 15.10
CA GLU A 60 3.05 26.71 16.34
C GLU A 60 2.13 26.40 17.53
N SER A 61 0.80 26.38 17.32
CA SER A 61 -0.15 26.00 18.37
C SER A 61 0.01 24.54 18.77
N THR A 62 -0.37 24.25 20.01
CA THR A 62 -0.39 22.89 20.56
C THR A 62 -1.22 21.93 19.70
N GLU A 63 -2.35 22.40 19.17
CA GLU A 63 -3.29 21.67 18.33
C GLU A 63 -2.71 21.34 16.96
N ALA A 64 -2.02 22.31 16.34
CA ALA A 64 -1.35 22.12 15.06
C ALA A 64 -0.18 21.14 15.19
N LEU A 65 0.62 21.26 16.26
CA LEU A 65 1.74 20.35 16.55
C LEU A 65 1.25 18.92 16.84
N ALA A 66 0.19 18.77 17.64
CA ALA A 66 -0.42 17.46 17.91
C ALA A 66 -0.95 16.80 16.63
N SER A 67 -1.61 17.57 15.77
CA SER A 67 -2.12 17.10 14.47
C SER A 67 -0.99 16.76 13.50
N SER A 68 0.11 17.50 13.52
CA SER A 68 1.32 17.21 12.75
C SER A 68 1.95 15.88 13.18
N ALA A 69 2.10 15.65 14.48
CA ALA A 69 2.60 14.40 15.02
C ALA A 69 1.69 13.21 14.65
N ALA A 70 0.37 13.38 14.73
CA ALA A 70 -0.60 12.36 14.31
C ALA A 70 -0.49 12.04 12.81
N THR A 71 -0.35 13.07 11.97
CA THR A 71 -0.15 12.92 10.51
C THR A 71 1.11 12.13 10.19
N LYS A 72 2.23 12.44 10.87
CA LYS A 72 3.50 11.71 10.70
C LYS A 72 3.36 10.24 11.10
N ARG A 73 2.63 9.94 12.19
CA ARG A 73 2.34 8.54 12.58
C ARG A 73 1.50 7.83 11.53
N ALA A 74 0.42 8.45 11.05
CA ALA A 74 -0.44 7.86 10.02
C ALA A 74 0.30 7.62 8.69
N PHE A 75 1.17 8.55 8.27
CA PHE A 75 2.05 8.39 7.12
C PHE A 75 2.97 7.16 7.28
N ASN A 76 3.59 7.01 8.46
CA ASN A 76 4.46 5.86 8.73
C ASN A 76 3.71 4.53 8.65
N VAL A 77 2.47 4.48 9.15
CA VAL A 77 1.61 3.29 9.05
C VAL A 77 1.34 2.95 7.58
N TRP A 78 0.90 3.92 6.78
CA TRP A 78 0.70 3.73 5.35
C TRP A 78 1.97 3.23 4.65
N ARG A 79 3.13 3.82 4.97
CA ARG A 79 4.42 3.39 4.42
C ARG A 79 4.76 1.95 4.80
N VAL A 80 4.46 1.53 6.02
CA VAL A 80 4.68 0.15 6.50
C VAL A 80 3.77 -0.83 5.77
N GLU A 81 2.48 -0.50 5.55
CA GLU A 81 1.58 -1.37 4.78
C GLU A 81 2.05 -1.52 3.32
N CYS A 82 2.53 -0.45 2.70
CA CYS A 82 3.18 -0.53 1.39
C CYS A 82 4.40 -1.44 1.40
N LEU A 83 5.23 -1.37 2.45
CA LEU A 83 6.41 -2.24 2.57
C LEU A 83 6.02 -3.72 2.77
N LYS A 84 5.02 -4.02 3.59
CA LYS A 84 4.51 -5.40 3.78
C LYS A 84 4.09 -6.02 2.45
N GLN A 85 3.44 -5.25 1.58
CA GLN A 85 3.03 -5.67 0.24
C GLN A 85 4.21 -6.13 -0.64
N ILE A 86 5.41 -5.60 -0.43
CA ILE A 86 6.62 -6.02 -1.16
C ILE A 86 6.93 -7.50 -0.92
N PHE A 87 6.57 -8.06 0.23
CA PHE A 87 6.88 -9.45 0.58
C PHE A 87 5.83 -10.46 0.10
N ILE A 88 4.61 -10.01 -0.20
CA ILE A 88 3.54 -10.85 -0.78
C ILE A 88 3.91 -11.22 -2.22
N PRO A 89 3.99 -12.50 -2.62
CA PRO A 89 4.36 -12.90 -3.98
C PRO A 89 3.57 -12.17 -5.07
N ALA A 90 4.26 -11.73 -6.13
CA ALA A 90 3.62 -11.12 -7.28
C ALA A 90 2.94 -12.16 -8.18
N ASP A 91 1.61 -12.09 -8.25
CA ASP A 91 0.82 -12.98 -9.13
C ASP A 91 0.99 -12.63 -10.62
N CYS A 92 1.33 -11.39 -10.94
CA CYS A 92 1.44 -10.93 -12.32
C CYS A 92 2.51 -9.84 -12.50
N VAL A 93 2.88 -9.60 -13.77
CA VAL A 93 3.86 -8.57 -14.18
C VAL A 93 3.55 -7.20 -13.59
N ARG A 94 2.25 -6.82 -13.54
CA ARG A 94 1.82 -5.52 -13.02
C ARG A 94 2.15 -5.36 -11.54
N HIS A 95 1.99 -6.42 -10.75
CA HIS A 95 2.29 -6.40 -9.31
C HIS A 95 3.80 -6.28 -9.08
N LEU A 96 4.61 -7.00 -9.86
CA LEU A 96 6.08 -6.88 -9.81
C LEU A 96 6.55 -5.46 -10.18
N ARG A 97 6.00 -4.88 -11.25
CA ARG A 97 6.33 -3.49 -11.65
C ARG A 97 5.98 -2.48 -10.55
N TRP A 98 4.86 -2.68 -9.88
CA TRP A 98 4.48 -1.85 -8.74
C TRP A 98 5.54 -1.91 -7.64
N LYS A 99 6.01 -3.11 -7.26
CA LYS A 99 7.05 -3.28 -6.22
C LYS A 99 8.35 -2.56 -6.59
N GLN A 100 8.83 -2.77 -7.82
CA GLN A 100 10.05 -2.15 -8.33
C GLN A 100 9.94 -0.62 -8.33
N ALA A 101 8.80 -0.07 -8.76
CA ALA A 101 8.55 1.36 -8.77
C ALA A 101 8.52 1.94 -7.34
N TRP A 102 7.82 1.28 -6.42
CA TRP A 102 7.73 1.71 -5.03
C TRP A 102 9.11 1.72 -4.34
N LEU A 103 9.90 0.65 -4.49
CA LEU A 103 11.23 0.55 -3.90
C LEU A 103 12.19 1.61 -4.45
N ARG A 104 12.10 1.91 -5.75
CA ARG A 104 12.88 2.98 -6.39
C ARG A 104 12.56 4.36 -5.82
N GLN A 105 11.28 4.63 -5.53
CA GLN A 105 10.84 5.93 -5.02
C GLN A 105 11.13 6.12 -3.53
N HIS A 106 11.12 5.04 -2.75
CA HIS A 106 11.19 5.11 -1.29
C HIS A 106 12.50 4.60 -0.68
N GLY A 107 13.53 4.33 -1.50
CA GLY A 107 14.88 3.98 -1.04
C GLY A 107 14.95 2.66 -0.27
N GLY A 108 14.03 1.74 -0.53
CA GLY A 108 13.78 0.56 0.29
C GLY A 108 14.62 -0.68 -0.03
N SER A 109 15.72 -0.56 -0.78
CA SER A 109 16.54 -1.67 -1.31
C SER A 109 17.38 -2.39 -0.25
N THR A 110 16.74 -2.85 0.81
CA THR A 110 17.35 -3.74 1.80
C THR A 110 17.59 -5.12 1.18
N PRO A 111 18.56 -5.92 1.68
CA PRO A 111 18.79 -7.29 1.21
C PRO A 111 17.50 -8.13 1.16
N GLU A 112 16.62 -7.98 2.14
CA GLU A 112 15.36 -8.72 2.25
C GLU A 112 14.40 -8.36 1.11
N THR A 113 14.25 -7.07 0.79
CA THR A 113 13.40 -6.63 -0.33
C THR A 113 13.99 -7.01 -1.69
N ALA A 114 15.32 -7.05 -1.82
CA ALA A 114 15.99 -7.52 -3.04
C ALA A 114 15.76 -9.02 -3.25
N LEU A 115 15.83 -9.83 -2.19
CA LEU A 115 15.49 -11.25 -2.25
C LEU A 115 14.03 -11.48 -2.63
N ALA A 116 13.10 -10.70 -2.07
CA ALA A 116 11.68 -10.79 -2.41
C ALA A 116 11.42 -10.44 -3.89
N LEU A 117 12.10 -9.43 -4.44
CA LEU A 117 12.04 -9.09 -5.86
C LEU A 117 12.63 -10.19 -6.74
N ALA A 118 13.82 -10.69 -6.42
CA ALA A 118 14.49 -11.73 -7.19
C ALA A 118 13.66 -13.02 -7.27
N ARG A 119 13.04 -13.43 -6.15
CA ARG A 119 12.10 -14.55 -6.12
C ARG A 119 10.95 -14.36 -7.12
N ASP A 120 10.35 -13.18 -7.11
CA ASP A 120 9.19 -12.89 -7.95
C ASP A 120 9.57 -12.75 -9.43
N GLU A 121 10.74 -12.19 -9.73
CA GLU A 121 11.32 -12.11 -11.08
C GLU A 121 11.57 -13.49 -11.67
N ALA A 122 12.21 -14.38 -10.91
CA ALA A 122 12.44 -15.76 -11.31
C ALA A 122 11.12 -16.51 -11.56
N ALA A 123 10.18 -16.43 -10.61
CA ALA A 123 8.88 -17.09 -10.73
C ALA A 123 8.06 -16.58 -11.93
N LEU A 124 8.20 -15.30 -12.30
CA LEU A 124 7.53 -14.73 -13.46
C LEU A 124 8.20 -15.19 -14.77
N ALA A 125 9.53 -15.25 -14.82
CA ALA A 125 10.27 -15.76 -15.97
C ALA A 125 9.88 -17.21 -16.27
N ASP A 126 9.80 -18.07 -15.24
CA ASP A 126 9.38 -19.46 -15.38
C ASP A 126 7.97 -19.60 -15.96
N ARG A 127 7.02 -18.79 -15.47
CA ARG A 127 5.64 -18.74 -16.00
C ARG A 127 5.62 -18.35 -17.47
N LEU A 128 6.38 -17.33 -17.86
CA LEU A 128 6.45 -16.89 -19.26
C LEU A 128 7.06 -17.96 -20.17
N GLN A 129 8.12 -18.65 -19.71
CA GLN A 129 8.70 -19.77 -20.45
C GLN A 129 7.72 -20.93 -20.61
N ALA A 130 6.98 -21.29 -19.56
CA ALA A 130 5.96 -22.33 -19.62
C ALA A 130 4.87 -21.99 -20.64
N VAL A 131 4.38 -20.76 -20.65
CA VAL A 131 3.40 -20.27 -21.65
C VAL A 131 3.97 -20.34 -23.06
N ALA A 132 5.22 -19.91 -23.27
CA ALA A 132 5.87 -19.97 -24.58
C ALA A 132 5.98 -21.41 -25.11
N ARG A 133 6.37 -22.36 -24.25
CA ARG A 133 6.44 -23.80 -24.60
C ARG A 133 5.06 -24.36 -24.98
N GLN A 134 4.02 -24.03 -24.21
CA GLN A 134 2.65 -24.44 -24.52
C GLN A 134 2.17 -23.89 -25.87
N GLN A 135 2.47 -22.62 -26.17
CA GLN A 135 2.12 -22.01 -27.46
C GLN A 135 2.86 -22.67 -28.63
N ALA A 136 4.16 -22.98 -28.46
CA ALA A 136 4.95 -23.68 -29.46
C ALA A 136 4.37 -25.08 -29.74
N GLY A 137 4.03 -25.85 -28.70
CA GLY A 137 3.39 -27.16 -28.84
C GLY A 137 2.06 -27.09 -29.60
N ARG A 138 1.17 -26.14 -29.24
CA ARG A 138 -0.10 -25.94 -29.95
C ARG A 138 0.08 -25.61 -31.43
N LYS A 139 1.10 -24.80 -31.78
CA LYS A 139 1.42 -24.49 -33.19
C LYS A 139 1.90 -25.74 -33.92
N ALA A 140 2.78 -26.55 -33.31
CA ALA A 140 3.27 -27.78 -33.90
C ALA A 140 2.13 -28.79 -34.17
N SER A 141 1.24 -29.01 -33.20
CA SER A 141 0.08 -29.90 -33.37
C SER A 141 -0.87 -29.40 -34.46
N ARG A 142 -1.15 -28.10 -34.54
CA ARG A 142 -1.98 -27.52 -35.63
C ARG A 142 -1.36 -27.69 -37.01
N LYS A 143 -0.04 -27.62 -37.12
CA LYS A 143 0.68 -27.85 -38.38
C LYS A 143 0.59 -29.33 -38.79
N ALA A 144 0.74 -30.24 -37.83
CA ALA A 144 0.64 -31.69 -38.07
C ALA A 144 -0.77 -32.16 -38.47
N VAL A 145 -1.83 -31.51 -37.99
CA VAL A 145 -3.23 -31.83 -38.37
C VAL A 145 -3.62 -31.29 -39.75
N ARG A 146 -2.88 -30.31 -40.29
CA ARG A 146 -3.14 -29.69 -41.61
C ARG A 146 -2.27 -30.27 -42.73
N ALA A 147 -1.29 -31.10 -42.39
CA ALA A 147 -0.46 -31.85 -43.33
C ALA A 147 -1.07 -33.24 -43.53
#